data_AF-A0A4R5BZW7-F1
#
_entry.id   AF-A0A4R5BZW7-F1
#
_cell.length_a   1.000
_cell.length_b   1.000
_cell.length_c   1.000
_cell.angle_alpha   90.00
_cell.angle_beta   90.00
_cell.angle_gamma   90.00
#
_symmetry.space_group_name_H-M   'P 1'
#
loop_
_entity.id
_entity.type
_entity.pdbx_description
1 polymer ?
#
loop_
_entity_poly.entity_id
_entity_poly.type
_entity_poly.pdbx_seq_one_letter_code
_entity_poly.pdbx_strand_id
1 'polypeptide(L)'
;MTPTDPASALLFLALLLVTFGYCVTCWFWPFKACRTCRGGGKLRSPFGRAIRLCRRCCGTGLLLRLGRRAINAARRVHGANRHRD
;
A
#
# COMPACT_ATOMS: atom_id res chain seq x y z
N MET A 1 34.57 -19.80 2.92
CA MET A 1 33.74 -19.28 4.02
C MET A 1 33.96 -17.78 4.05
N THR A 2 32.97 -16.97 3.67
CA THR A 2 33.10 -15.50 3.75
C THR A 2 33.32 -15.13 5.21
N PRO A 3 34.45 -14.51 5.60
CA PRO A 3 34.56 -13.94 6.92
C PRO A 3 33.41 -12.95 7.08
N THR A 4 32.54 -13.16 8.07
CA THR A 4 31.48 -12.22 8.39
C THR A 4 32.12 -10.98 8.95
N ASP A 5 32.51 -10.05 8.08
CA ASP A 5 32.97 -8.74 8.51
C ASP A 5 31.83 -8.14 9.34
N PRO A 6 32.08 -7.70 10.59
CA PRO A 6 31.02 -7.17 11.46
C PRO A 6 30.28 -6.01 10.80
N ALA A 7 30.95 -5.25 9.93
CA ALA A 7 30.34 -4.23 9.09
C ALA A 7 29.27 -4.79 8.14
N SER A 8 29.52 -5.92 7.49
CA SER A 8 28.57 -6.56 6.59
C SER A 8 27.32 -7.04 7.33
N ALA A 9 27.51 -7.67 8.50
CA ALA A 9 26.40 -8.13 9.34
C ALA A 9 25.51 -6.98 9.82
N LEU A 10 26.12 -5.86 10.24
CA LEU A 10 25.40 -4.65 10.63
C LEU A 10 24.62 -4.04 9.47
N LEU A 11 25.20 -3.99 8.27
CA LEU A 11 24.52 -3.50 7.06
C LEU A 11 23.30 -4.35 6.72
N PHE A 12 23.42 -5.68 6.76
CA PHE A 12 22.30 -6.58 6.51
C PHE A 12 21.19 -6.40 7.56
N LEU A 13 21.56 -6.29 8.84
CA LEU A 13 20.58 -6.11 9.92
C LEU A 13 19.86 -4.76 9.79
N ALA A 14 20.58 -3.68 9.47
CA ALA A 14 19.99 -2.37 9.21
C ALA A 14 19.02 -2.41 8.02
N LEU A 15 19.40 -3.08 6.92
CA LEU A 15 18.54 -3.24 5.74
C LEU A 15 17.26 -4.00 6.09
N LEU A 16 17.36 -5.08 6.87
CA LEU A 16 16.20 -5.84 7.35
C LEU A 16 15.28 -4.98 8.21
N LEU A 17 15.84 -4.20 9.14
CA LEU A 17 15.07 -3.33 10.04
C LEU A 17 14.31 -2.24 9.28
N VAL A 18 14.98 -1.58 8.32
CA VAL A 18 14.37 -0.57 7.46
C VAL A 18 13.27 -1.19 6.59
N THR A 19 13.55 -2.34 5.97
CA THR A 19 12.58 -3.03 5.10
C THR A 19 11.36 -3.47 5.90
N PHE A 20 11.58 -4.09 7.07
CA PHE A 20 10.52 -4.53 7.96
C PHE A 20 9.70 -3.36 8.48
N GLY A 21 10.34 -2.29 8.95
CA GLY A 21 9.66 -1.07 9.40
C GLY A 21 8.81 -0.42 8.30
N TYR A 22 9.30 -0.41 7.06
CA TYR A 22 8.53 0.07 5.91
C TYR A 22 7.30 -0.81 5.63
N CYS A 23 7.45 -2.13 5.69
CA CYS A 23 6.36 -3.08 5.53
C CYS A 23 5.29 -2.89 6.62
N VAL A 24 5.70 -2.78 7.88
CA VAL A 24 4.82 -2.51 9.03
C VAL A 24 4.09 -1.18 8.87
N THR A 25 4.77 -0.13 8.47
CA THR A 25 4.15 1.19 8.21
C THR A 25 3.12 1.10 7.08
N CYS A 26 3.43 0.39 5.99
CA CYS A 26 2.49 0.15 4.89
C CYS A 26 1.28 -0.71 5.30
N TRP A 27 1.43 -1.53 6.34
CA TRP A 27 0.36 -2.33 6.91
C TRP A 27 -0.58 -1.50 7.77
N PHE A 28 -0.02 -0.72 8.72
CA PHE A 28 -0.80 0.14 9.63
C PHE A 28 -1.46 1.31 8.92
N TRP A 29 -0.84 1.87 7.88
CA TRP A 29 -1.40 2.95 7.06
C TRP A 29 -1.80 2.44 5.67
N PRO A 30 -2.91 1.69 5.57
CA PRO A 30 -3.28 0.99 4.34
C PRO A 30 -3.75 1.92 3.22
N PHE A 31 -4.06 3.17 3.52
CA PHE A 31 -4.58 4.13 2.55
C PHE A 31 -3.54 5.18 2.19
N LYS A 32 -3.59 5.65 0.94
CA LYS A 32 -2.89 6.83 0.46
C LYS A 32 -3.88 7.75 -0.24
N ALA A 33 -3.64 9.04 -0.19
CA ALA A 33 -4.44 10.00 -0.94
C ALA A 33 -4.37 9.69 -2.45
N CYS A 34 -5.49 9.82 -3.13
CA CYS A 34 -5.53 9.71 -4.58
C CYS A 34 -4.72 10.85 -5.21
N ARG A 35 -3.72 10.54 -6.03
CA ARG A 35 -2.88 11.56 -6.68
C ARG A 35 -3.68 12.46 -7.63
N THR A 36 -4.72 11.92 -8.27
CA THR A 36 -5.54 12.63 -9.25
C THR A 36 -6.42 13.71 -8.60
N CYS A 37 -7.13 13.37 -7.52
CA CYS A 37 -8.01 14.32 -6.82
C CYS A 37 -7.39 14.86 -5.51
N ARG A 38 -6.11 14.57 -5.26
CA ARG A 38 -5.35 14.93 -4.04
C ARG A 38 -6.08 14.62 -2.73
N GLY A 39 -6.75 13.47 -2.65
CA GLY A 39 -7.51 13.09 -1.45
C GLY A 39 -8.97 13.56 -1.41
N GLY A 40 -9.40 14.46 -2.30
CA GLY A 40 -10.74 15.06 -2.22
C GLY A 40 -11.91 14.18 -2.69
N GLY A 41 -11.66 13.08 -3.40
CA GLY A 41 -12.69 12.21 -4.00
C GLY A 41 -13.43 12.80 -5.21
N LYS A 42 -13.26 14.09 -5.48
CA LYS A 42 -13.98 14.85 -6.52
C LYS A 42 -12.99 15.66 -7.35
N LEU A 43 -13.31 15.86 -8.63
CA LEU A 43 -12.62 16.79 -9.52
C LEU A 43 -13.58 17.91 -9.88
N ARG A 44 -13.10 19.15 -9.84
CA ARG A 44 -13.82 20.32 -10.35
C ARG A 44 -13.50 20.51 -11.83
N SER A 45 -14.52 20.87 -12.61
CA SER A 45 -14.33 21.30 -13.99
C SER A 45 -13.54 22.62 -14.02
N PRO A 46 -12.55 22.78 -14.92
CA PRO A 46 -11.85 24.05 -15.07
C PRO A 46 -12.74 25.17 -15.60
N PHE A 47 -13.80 24.83 -16.35
CA PHE A 47 -14.66 25.81 -17.04
C PHE A 47 -16.09 25.91 -16.45
N GLY A 48 -16.31 25.50 -15.20
CA GLY A 48 -17.63 25.67 -14.57
C GLY A 48 -17.75 25.09 -13.17
N ARG A 49 -18.95 25.19 -12.59
CA ARG A 49 -19.25 24.69 -11.22
C ARG A 49 -19.52 23.19 -11.15
N ALA A 50 -19.40 22.46 -12.26
CA ALA A 50 -19.63 21.03 -12.31
C ALA A 50 -18.56 20.28 -11.49
N ILE A 51 -19.03 19.43 -10.57
CA ILE A 51 -18.21 18.52 -9.78
C ILE A 51 -18.42 17.12 -10.34
N ARG A 52 -17.32 16.40 -10.63
CA ARG A 52 -17.36 14.99 -11.01
C ARG A 52 -16.66 14.15 -9.97
N LEU A 53 -17.17 12.95 -9.70
CA LEU A 53 -16.47 11.99 -8.86
C LEU A 53 -15.19 11.53 -9.54
N CYS A 54 -14.12 11.38 -8.75
CA CYS A 54 -12.86 10.89 -9.28
C CYS A 54 -13.01 9.40 -9.66
N ARG A 55 -12.94 9.10 -10.96
CA ARG A 55 -13.01 7.72 -11.46
C ARG A 55 -11.88 6.82 -10.95
N ARG A 56 -10.71 7.39 -10.63
CA ARG A 56 -9.53 6.63 -10.18
C ARG A 56 -9.67 6.05 -8.77
N CYS A 57 -10.36 6.76 -7.88
CA CYS A 57 -10.64 6.31 -6.52
C CYS A 57 -12.13 6.02 -6.29
N CYS A 58 -12.93 6.02 -7.37
CA CYS A 58 -14.39 5.85 -7.32
C CYS A 58 -15.07 6.76 -6.28
N GLY A 59 -14.64 8.02 -6.17
CA GLY A 59 -15.23 8.98 -5.23
C GLY A 59 -14.69 8.95 -3.80
N THR A 60 -13.92 7.92 -3.41
CA THR A 60 -13.46 7.76 -2.01
C THR A 60 -12.34 8.71 -1.59
N GLY A 61 -11.62 9.28 -2.56
CA GLY A 61 -10.42 10.10 -2.30
C GLY A 61 -9.19 9.30 -1.90
N LEU A 62 -9.32 7.99 -1.66
CA LEU A 62 -8.29 7.13 -1.11
C LEU A 62 -7.95 5.99 -2.08
N LEU A 63 -6.69 5.58 -2.10
CA LEU A 63 -6.24 4.36 -2.77
C LEU A 63 -5.59 3.43 -1.75
N LEU A 64 -5.80 2.12 -1.93
CA LEU A 64 -5.13 1.09 -1.14
C LEU A 64 -3.63 1.03 -1.48
N ARG A 65 -2.79 1.05 -0.44
CA ARG A 65 -1.36 0.71 -0.50
C ARG A 65 -1.17 -0.80 -0.72
N LEU A 66 0.04 -1.16 -1.15
CA LEU A 66 0.40 -2.55 -1.48
C LEU A 66 0.19 -3.50 -0.29
N GLY A 67 0.52 -3.08 0.94
CA GLY A 67 0.33 -3.89 2.14
C GLY A 67 -1.10 -4.41 2.28
N ARG A 68 -2.10 -3.53 2.15
CA ARG A 68 -3.51 -3.97 2.24
C ARG A 68 -3.97 -4.80 1.05
N ARG A 69 -3.40 -4.60 -0.14
CA ARG A 69 -3.67 -5.46 -1.30
C ARG A 69 -3.16 -6.88 -1.05
N ALA A 70 -1.95 -7.02 -0.50
CA ALA A 70 -1.36 -8.31 -0.16
C ALA A 70 -2.22 -9.07 0.87
N ILE A 71 -2.69 -8.40 1.92
CA ILE A 71 -3.60 -9.00 2.91
C ILE A 71 -4.89 -9.49 2.25
N ASN A 72 -5.51 -8.63 1.44
CA ASN A 72 -6.76 -8.99 0.79
C ASN A 72 -6.56 -10.14 -0.19
N ALA A 73 -5.41 -10.21 -0.88
CA ALA A 73 -5.04 -11.33 -1.73
C ALA A 73 -4.82 -12.61 -0.91
N ALA A 74 -4.03 -12.56 0.16
CA ALA A 74 -3.80 -13.69 1.06
C ALA A 74 -5.11 -14.23 1.64
N ARG A 75 -6.02 -13.35 2.10
CA ARG A 75 -7.35 -13.76 2.58
C ARG A 75 -8.18 -14.44 1.51
N ARG A 76 -8.13 -13.97 0.26
CA ARG A 76 -8.81 -14.62 -0.88
C ARG A 76 -8.25 -16.02 -1.13
N VAL A 77 -6.93 -16.17 -1.10
CA VAL A 77 -6.26 -17.47 -1.29
C VAL A 77 -6.60 -18.44 -0.16
N HIS A 78 -6.49 -18.00 1.10
CA HIS A 78 -6.85 -18.84 2.26
C HIS A 78 -8.33 -19.23 2.28
N GLY A 79 -9.24 -18.32 1.91
CA GLY A 79 -10.66 -18.63 1.79
C GLY A 79 -10.97 -19.61 0.65
N ALA A 80 -10.28 -19.47 -0.48
CA ALA A 80 -10.41 -20.41 -1.60
C ALA A 80 -9.88 -21.81 -1.25
N ASN A 81 -8.78 -21.90 -0.49
CA ASN A 81 -8.27 -23.19 0.00
C ASN A 81 -9.26 -23.85 0.97
N ARG A 82 -9.87 -23.11 1.90
CA ARG A 82 -10.82 -23.66 2.86
C ARG A 82 -12.05 -24.32 2.21
N HIS A 83 -12.43 -23.92 0.99
CA HIS A 83 -13.57 -24.52 0.27
C HIS A 83 -13.19 -25.78 -0.53
N ARG A 84 -11.91 -26.13 -0.62
CA ARG A 84 -11.43 -27.32 -1.34
C ARG A 84 -11.18 -28.53 -0.43
N ASP A 85 -11.23 -28.33 0.89
CA ASP A 85 -11.18 -29.37 1.92
C ASP A 85 -12.61 -29.77 2.33
#